data_AF-A0A498N0H3-F1
#
_entry.id   AF-A0A498N0H3-F1
#
_cell.length_a   1.000
_cell.length_b   1.000
_cell.length_c   1.000
_cell.angle_alpha   90.00
_cell.angle_beta   90.00
_cell.angle_gamma   90.00
#
_symmetry.space_group_name_H-M   'P 1'
#
loop_
_entity.id
_entity.type
_entity.pdbx_description
1 polymer ?
#
loop_
_entity_poly.entity_id
_entity_poly.type
_entity_poly.pdbx_seq_one_letter_code
_entity_poly.pdbx_strand_id
1 'polypeptide(L)'
;MQSGKHITFATARQHQPQINDFCTATANGEEGARPQPAEQPQTSSDIRTIFGSTPTLRAEVIWVLRTGPDSVLAQSFTCGKDKSRYVAAFGLAPYFKKELIAEVKSSGPFVVMFDESLNHTTKNKQLDLHVRFWKNNHVQSRFYGSQFLGHATAQDLLHHFKEFVQDLDLRNMISVSMDGPNVNWKLFEHLQQEHAEAFGGSQLIVVVTQKNLPNPRTSSYDCLAVARNDPLIMAKFHFFMALSRTFTPFLTKYQTDEPVLPFISQDLTVLIKSLLKRFIKSEVLHNITPLQLVKLDTGDMAARIQLKNVDIGLGAEAVLKIKSPLKYSIVRQMASLDPRNMFSDPDVSKERMKRLVQKFLQDSQLSGGVSAGDVILQQFETFLTMEAKSESFSSFQPVQTRLDVFLHGHLCKSYPELWTFCRKLLLLSHGQATVERGFSVNKEVETDNMQEDAVVAQRIICDYVSVCGGVLKVPLTKELLGAAASARSQYCLHLENEKKKQESKAQKQKRKAAEDCLDELRKKRVILNEMATSLEKEADKLAEQAEGKSGTLMAQLITKSNILRKRFKEKVSELKGVESELEHKTAELRKMA
;
A
#
# COMPACT_ATOMS: atom_id res chain seq x y z
N MET A 1 -54.17 12.68 4.63
CA MET A 1 -54.24 11.31 5.19
C MET A 1 -52.93 10.61 4.82
N GLN A 2 -51.80 10.88 5.49
CA GLN A 2 -51.37 10.26 6.75
C GLN A 2 -51.92 8.85 6.96
N SER A 3 -51.06 7.83 6.81
CA SER A 3 -50.97 6.66 7.71
C SER A 3 -49.91 5.65 7.22
N GLY A 4 -48.82 5.55 7.98
CA GLY A 4 -48.20 4.29 8.39
C GLY A 4 -47.43 3.46 7.36
N LYS A 5 -46.13 3.75 7.19
CA LYS A 5 -45.00 2.77 7.13
C LYS A 5 -43.61 3.42 6.96
N HIS A 6 -43.43 4.61 7.54
CA HIS A 6 -42.13 5.08 8.01
C HIS A 6 -42.07 4.81 9.52
N ILE A 7 -40.90 4.42 10.04
CA ILE A 7 -40.61 3.88 11.38
C ILE A 7 -40.62 2.35 11.43
N THR A 8 -39.61 1.70 10.84
CA THR A 8 -38.88 0.55 11.41
C THR A 8 -37.73 0.15 10.48
N PHE A 9 -36.65 0.93 10.39
CA PHE A 9 -35.34 0.47 9.89
C PHE A 9 -34.20 1.41 10.34
N ALA A 10 -34.30 1.95 11.57
CA ALA A 10 -33.30 2.84 12.16
C ALA A 10 -32.75 2.35 13.53
N THR A 11 -33.09 1.14 13.98
CA THR A 11 -32.61 0.58 15.24
C THR A 11 -32.43 -0.93 15.13
N ALA A 12 -31.36 -1.36 14.46
CA ALA A 12 -30.77 -2.70 14.61
C ALA A 12 -29.47 -2.82 13.78
N ARG A 13 -28.38 -2.28 14.32
CA ARG A 13 -26.97 -2.74 14.17
C ARG A 13 -26.03 -1.80 14.95
N GLN A 14 -26.41 -1.54 16.20
CA GLN A 14 -25.48 -1.33 17.30
C GLN A 14 -25.66 -2.54 18.21
N HIS A 15 -24.58 -3.00 18.85
CA HIS A 15 -24.34 -4.32 19.48
C HIS A 15 -23.63 -5.31 18.56
N GLN A 16 -22.37 -4.97 18.27
CA GLN A 16 -21.32 -5.95 18.08
C GLN A 16 -20.73 -6.18 19.48
N PRO A 17 -20.66 -7.41 20.02
CA PRO A 17 -20.12 -7.63 21.34
C PRO A 17 -18.64 -7.24 21.39
N GLN A 18 -18.25 -6.56 22.47
CA GLN A 18 -16.86 -6.21 22.75
C GLN A 18 -16.03 -7.50 22.91
N ILE A 19 -14.78 -7.46 22.46
CA ILE A 19 -13.78 -8.52 22.63
C ILE A 19 -13.33 -8.53 24.11
N ASN A 20 -14.23 -8.83 25.04
CA ASN A 20 -13.91 -9.10 26.45
C ASN A 20 -14.54 -10.41 26.96
N ASP A 21 -15.35 -11.12 26.15
CA ASP A 21 -16.09 -12.31 26.61
C ASP A 21 -15.45 -13.66 26.23
N PHE A 22 -14.15 -13.72 25.92
CA PHE A 22 -13.44 -14.99 25.69
C PHE A 22 -12.54 -15.45 26.85
N CYS A 23 -12.64 -14.83 28.03
CA CYS A 23 -11.91 -15.26 29.23
C CYS A 23 -12.83 -15.45 30.43
N THR A 24 -13.73 -16.44 30.38
CA THR A 24 -14.32 -17.05 31.59
C THR A 24 -14.36 -18.56 31.42
N ALA A 25 -13.28 -19.23 31.83
CA ALA A 25 -13.34 -20.67 32.09
C ALA A 25 -14.03 -20.85 33.45
N THR A 26 -15.26 -21.39 33.39
CA THR A 26 -16.03 -21.86 34.53
C THR A 26 -15.29 -23.01 35.21
N ALA A 27 -14.98 -22.83 36.49
CA ALA A 27 -14.59 -23.92 37.37
C ALA A 27 -15.82 -24.76 37.69
N ASN A 28 -15.78 -26.05 37.37
CA ASN A 28 -16.53 -27.10 38.04
C ASN A 28 -15.66 -28.36 37.99
N GLY A 29 -15.38 -28.92 39.17
CA GLY A 29 -14.41 -29.99 39.35
C GLY A 29 -14.95 -31.38 39.07
N GLU A 30 -14.01 -32.31 38.95
CA GLU A 30 -14.16 -33.72 39.32
C GLU A 30 -12.77 -34.28 39.65
N GLU A 31 -12.70 -34.96 40.80
CA GLU A 31 -11.50 -35.54 41.40
C GLU A 31 -11.01 -36.78 40.63
N GLY A 32 -9.69 -36.99 40.56
CA GLY A 32 -9.14 -38.23 40.03
C GLY A 32 -7.62 -38.34 40.00
N ALA A 33 -7.05 -38.85 41.10
CA ALA A 33 -5.80 -39.60 41.21
C ALA A 33 -4.44 -38.94 40.87
N ARG A 34 -3.64 -38.81 41.94
CA ARG A 34 -2.19 -38.51 42.01
C ARG A 34 -1.34 -39.59 41.30
N PRO A 35 -0.13 -39.23 40.83
CA PRO A 35 1.06 -39.60 41.59
C PRO A 35 2.07 -38.46 41.81
N GLN A 36 2.88 -38.65 42.85
CA GLN A 36 3.79 -37.68 43.50
C GLN A 36 5.26 -37.89 43.05
N PRO A 37 6.27 -37.14 43.54
CA PRO A 37 7.06 -36.22 42.74
C PRO A 37 8.57 -36.56 42.64
N ALA A 38 9.29 -35.88 41.75
CA ALA A 38 10.75 -35.80 41.83
C ALA A 38 11.24 -34.35 41.66
N GLU A 39 11.73 -33.82 42.78
CA GLU A 39 12.81 -32.83 42.97
C GLU A 39 12.65 -31.39 42.43
N GLN A 40 12.31 -30.49 43.37
CA GLN A 40 12.74 -29.09 43.36
C GLN A 40 14.16 -28.96 43.95
N PRO A 41 14.92 -27.94 43.52
CA PRO A 41 15.77 -27.19 44.43
C PRO A 41 15.22 -25.79 44.69
N GLN A 42 14.67 -25.65 45.89
CA GLN A 42 14.78 -24.57 46.89
C GLN A 42 15.18 -23.13 46.46
N THR A 43 14.20 -22.23 46.67
CA THR A 43 14.23 -20.98 47.46
C THR A 43 15.45 -20.03 47.44
N SER A 44 15.17 -18.85 46.89
CA SER A 44 15.47 -17.50 47.42
C SER A 44 16.83 -17.24 48.12
N SER A 45 17.75 -16.60 47.39
CA SER A 45 18.50 -15.42 47.85
C SER A 45 19.42 -14.93 46.74
N ASP A 46 19.16 -13.75 46.19
CA ASP A 46 20.11 -12.63 46.09
C ASP A 46 19.80 -11.68 44.93
N ILE A 47 19.15 -10.58 45.28
CA ILE A 47 18.81 -9.44 44.42
C ILE A 47 20.02 -8.51 44.19
N ARG A 48 21.25 -8.90 44.54
CA ARG A 48 22.40 -7.98 44.48
C ARG A 48 23.70 -8.64 44.07
N THR A 49 23.88 -8.98 42.79
CA THR A 49 25.20 -8.80 42.16
C THR A 49 25.11 -8.81 40.64
N ILE A 50 25.97 -7.99 40.02
CA ILE A 50 26.35 -7.87 38.60
C ILE A 50 25.59 -6.76 37.83
N PHE A 51 26.32 -5.66 37.61
CA PHE A 51 25.91 -4.41 36.96
C PHE A 51 25.01 -4.57 35.72
N GLY A 52 23.94 -3.76 35.64
CA GLY A 52 23.31 -3.39 34.37
C GLY A 52 21.83 -2.95 34.35
N SER A 53 21.02 -3.12 35.41
CA SER A 53 19.66 -2.53 35.45
C SER A 53 19.07 -2.53 36.86
N THR A 54 18.56 -1.38 37.33
CA THR A 54 17.83 -1.31 38.60
C THR A 54 16.44 -1.97 38.44
N PRO A 55 15.84 -2.53 39.51
CA PRO A 55 14.44 -2.98 39.49
C PRO A 55 13.48 -1.91 38.94
N THR A 56 13.78 -0.65 39.22
CA THR A 56 13.07 0.53 38.69
C THR A 56 13.12 0.61 37.16
N LEU A 57 14.29 0.43 36.55
CA LEU A 57 14.43 0.47 35.09
C LEU A 57 13.64 -0.66 34.41
N ARG A 58 13.61 -1.86 35.02
CA ARG A 58 12.81 -2.97 34.52
C ARG A 58 11.31 -2.66 34.59
N ALA A 59 10.85 -2.07 35.69
CA ALA A 59 9.47 -1.61 35.83
C ALA A 59 9.11 -0.52 34.80
N GLU A 60 10.03 0.41 34.52
CA GLU A 60 9.85 1.44 33.48
C GLU A 60 9.71 0.86 32.09
N VAL A 61 10.56 -0.11 31.71
CA VAL A 61 10.44 -0.79 30.41
C VAL A 61 9.14 -1.56 30.32
N ILE A 62 8.79 -2.35 31.33
CA ILE A 62 7.52 -3.08 31.37
C ILE A 62 6.32 -2.10 31.27
N TRP A 63 6.39 -0.95 31.95
CA TRP A 63 5.36 0.08 31.88
C TRP A 63 5.19 0.64 30.46
N VAL A 64 6.29 0.96 29.78
CA VAL A 64 6.26 1.49 28.41
C VAL A 64 5.82 0.44 27.39
N LEU A 65 6.19 -0.83 27.58
CA LEU A 65 5.72 -1.94 26.73
C LEU A 65 4.21 -2.17 26.82
N ARG A 66 3.56 -1.67 27.88
CA ARG A 66 2.19 -2.04 28.21
C ARG A 66 1.12 -1.22 27.51
N THR A 67 1.39 0.03 27.13
CA THR A 67 0.44 1.01 26.54
C THR A 67 -1.04 0.57 26.61
N GLY A 68 -1.59 0.52 27.83
CA GLY A 68 -2.89 -0.08 28.19
C GLY A 68 -2.86 -0.73 29.61
N PRO A 69 -3.92 -0.65 30.44
CA PRO A 69 -3.76 -0.84 31.89
C PRO A 69 -3.92 -2.27 32.46
N ASP A 70 -3.41 -3.40 31.91
CA ASP A 70 -3.59 -4.73 32.60
C ASP A 70 -2.35 -5.62 32.90
N SER A 71 -1.88 -5.58 34.14
CA SER A 71 -0.84 -6.39 34.81
C SER A 71 -0.72 -5.91 36.26
N VAL A 72 -0.75 -6.87 37.19
CA VAL A 72 -0.79 -6.64 38.64
C VAL A 72 0.50 -5.98 39.16
N LEU A 73 1.63 -6.16 38.47
CA LEU A 73 2.93 -5.59 38.83
C LEU A 73 3.06 -4.07 38.58
N ALA A 74 2.21 -3.50 37.73
CA ALA A 74 2.31 -2.08 37.37
C ALA A 74 1.17 -1.20 37.93
N GLN A 75 0.24 -1.76 38.70
CA GLN A 75 -0.82 -0.96 39.34
C GLN A 75 -0.27 0.06 40.36
N SER A 76 0.91 -0.17 40.92
CA SER A 76 1.55 0.71 41.90
C SER A 76 2.68 1.59 41.32
N PHE A 77 2.99 1.47 40.03
CA PHE A 77 4.11 2.18 39.41
C PHE A 77 3.61 3.28 38.48
N THR A 78 4.01 4.52 38.73
CA THR A 78 3.70 5.67 37.87
C THR A 78 4.97 6.21 37.24
N CYS A 79 5.02 6.23 35.91
CA CYS A 79 6.09 6.86 35.14
C CYS A 79 5.59 8.17 34.55
N GLY A 80 6.35 9.26 34.71
CA GLY A 80 6.00 10.56 34.13
C GLY A 80 5.77 10.47 32.61
N LYS A 81 4.82 11.25 32.08
CA LYS A 81 4.44 11.23 30.65
C LYS A 81 5.65 11.47 29.74
N ASP A 82 6.50 12.42 30.09
CA ASP A 82 7.71 12.73 29.33
C ASP A 82 8.71 11.57 29.38
N LYS A 83 8.84 10.91 30.53
CA LYS A 83 9.70 9.74 30.73
C LYS A 83 9.31 8.55 29.91
N SER A 84 8.03 8.21 29.95
CA SER A 84 7.49 7.14 29.11
C SER A 84 7.70 7.44 27.63
N ARG A 85 7.49 8.69 27.23
CA ARG A 85 7.67 9.13 25.85
C ARG A 85 9.10 9.01 25.35
N TYR A 86 10.10 9.51 26.10
CA TYR A 86 11.48 9.40 25.63
C TYR A 86 11.99 7.96 25.66
N VAL A 87 11.60 7.15 26.65
CA VAL A 87 11.98 5.73 26.69
C VAL A 87 11.38 4.99 25.49
N ALA A 88 10.13 5.27 25.12
CA ALA A 88 9.49 4.71 23.93
C ALA A 88 10.21 5.15 22.65
N ALA A 89 10.32 6.45 22.41
CA ALA A 89 10.76 7.02 21.13
C ALA A 89 12.28 6.96 20.89
N PHE A 90 13.09 7.06 21.95
CA PHE A 90 14.56 7.16 21.85
C PHE A 90 15.29 5.97 22.49
N GLY A 91 14.57 5.03 23.12
CA GLY A 91 15.14 3.82 23.69
C GLY A 91 14.61 2.56 22.99
N LEU A 92 13.36 2.19 23.29
CA LEU A 92 12.78 0.91 22.89
C LEU A 92 12.49 0.82 21.39
N ALA A 93 11.82 1.81 20.80
CA ALA A 93 11.45 1.76 19.39
C ALA A 93 12.67 1.71 18.45
N PRO A 94 13.74 2.53 18.63
CA PRO A 94 14.96 2.40 17.84
C PRO A 94 15.64 1.03 18.01
N TYR A 95 15.64 0.47 19.23
CA TYR A 95 16.18 -0.86 19.48
C TYR A 95 15.41 -1.94 18.71
N PHE A 96 14.07 -1.97 18.83
CA PHE A 96 13.23 -2.94 18.11
C PHE A 96 13.31 -2.79 16.60
N LYS A 97 13.39 -1.55 16.10
CA LYS A 97 13.59 -1.27 14.68
C LYS A 97 14.92 -1.84 14.19
N LYS A 98 15.99 -1.67 14.96
CA LYS A 98 17.33 -2.22 14.64
C LYS A 98 17.33 -3.75 14.65
N GLU A 99 16.67 -4.38 15.62
CA GLU A 99 16.48 -5.84 15.63
C GLU A 99 15.73 -6.30 14.39
N LEU A 100 14.61 -5.65 14.04
CA LEU A 100 13.83 -6.00 12.85
C LEU A 100 14.66 -5.89 11.57
N ILE A 101 15.45 -4.81 11.40
CA ILE A 101 16.33 -4.66 10.24
C ILE A 101 17.37 -5.78 10.17
N ALA A 102 17.99 -6.14 11.31
CA ALA A 102 18.95 -7.24 11.37
C ALA A 102 18.31 -8.59 11.00
N GLU A 103 17.09 -8.85 11.50
CA GLU A 103 16.31 -10.04 11.16
C GLU A 103 16.02 -10.11 9.66
N VAL A 104 15.53 -9.02 9.05
CA VAL A 104 15.23 -8.96 7.62
C VAL A 104 16.50 -9.20 6.80
N LYS A 105 17.62 -8.55 7.14
CA LYS A 105 18.92 -8.75 6.47
C LYS A 105 19.39 -10.21 6.54
N SER A 106 19.20 -10.87 7.67
CA SER A 106 19.60 -12.28 7.85
C SER A 106 18.67 -13.27 7.12
N SER A 107 17.42 -12.88 6.87
CA SER A 107 16.39 -13.76 6.30
C SER A 107 16.48 -13.97 4.79
N GLY A 108 17.26 -13.14 4.09
CA GLY A 108 17.39 -13.16 2.63
C GLY A 108 16.23 -12.43 1.96
N PRO A 109 15.43 -13.09 1.09
CA PRO A 109 14.39 -12.41 0.34
C PRO A 109 13.21 -11.90 1.19
N PHE A 110 12.71 -10.71 0.84
CA PHE A 110 11.58 -10.07 1.51
C PHE A 110 10.60 -9.43 0.52
N VAL A 111 9.40 -9.12 1.01
CA VAL A 111 8.35 -8.38 0.30
C VAL A 111 8.03 -7.13 1.10
N VAL A 112 7.92 -6.00 0.40
CA VAL A 112 7.49 -4.74 1.00
C VAL A 112 6.01 -4.55 0.73
N MET A 113 5.25 -4.20 1.76
CA MET A 113 3.83 -3.91 1.67
C MET A 113 3.62 -2.48 2.15
N PHE A 114 2.92 -1.66 1.38
CA PHE A 114 2.59 -0.31 1.84
C PHE A 114 1.17 0.08 1.47
N ASP A 115 0.63 0.98 2.27
CA ASP A 115 -0.68 1.58 2.06
C ASP A 115 -0.71 2.97 2.68
N GLU A 116 -1.65 3.80 2.24
CA GLU A 116 -1.79 5.18 2.67
C GLU A 116 -3.17 5.40 3.30
N SER A 117 -3.20 6.04 4.47
CA SER A 117 -4.45 6.41 5.14
C SER A 117 -4.37 7.82 5.72
N LEU A 118 -5.51 8.49 5.90
CA LEU A 118 -5.55 9.77 6.60
C LEU A 118 -5.48 9.52 8.11
N ASN A 119 -4.46 10.05 8.78
CA ASN A 119 -4.39 9.98 10.23
C ASN A 119 -5.40 10.96 10.86
N HIS A 120 -6.25 10.46 11.77
CA HIS A 120 -7.31 11.27 12.36
C HIS A 120 -6.82 12.26 13.41
N THR A 121 -5.70 11.97 14.07
CA THR A 121 -5.10 12.79 15.12
C THR A 121 -4.21 13.89 14.53
N THR A 122 -3.29 13.55 13.63
CA THR A 122 -2.35 14.51 13.04
C THR A 122 -2.92 15.25 11.83
N LYS A 123 -4.04 14.77 11.26
CA LYS A 123 -4.66 15.26 10.01
C LYS A 123 -3.76 15.18 8.78
N ASN A 124 -2.64 14.48 8.87
CA ASN A 124 -1.70 14.25 7.78
C ASN A 124 -1.96 12.91 7.11
N LYS A 125 -1.59 12.80 5.83
CA LYS A 125 -1.63 11.52 5.11
C LYS A 125 -0.49 10.65 5.62
N GLN A 126 -0.79 9.46 6.10
CA GLN A 126 0.17 8.54 6.69
C GLN A 126 0.41 7.38 5.71
N LEU A 127 1.67 7.19 5.31
CA LEU A 127 2.15 6.04 4.55
C LEU A 127 2.71 5.02 5.53
N ASP A 128 2.09 3.85 5.62
CA ASP A 128 2.58 2.74 6.43
C ASP A 128 3.33 1.75 5.57
N LEU A 129 4.52 1.34 6.02
CA LEU A 129 5.26 0.23 5.44
C LEU A 129 5.28 -0.97 6.39
N HIS A 130 5.05 -2.14 5.81
CA HIS A 130 5.25 -3.44 6.43
C HIS A 130 6.26 -4.23 5.61
N VAL A 131 7.07 -5.03 6.29
CA VAL A 131 8.00 -5.97 5.67
C VAL A 131 7.55 -7.39 5.94
N ARG A 132 7.52 -8.21 4.89
CA ARG A 132 7.16 -9.63 4.95
C ARG A 132 8.38 -10.46 4.60
N PHE A 133 8.81 -11.32 5.52
CA PHE A 133 10.06 -12.08 5.44
C PHE A 133 9.95 -13.42 6.17
N TRP A 134 10.96 -14.28 6.02
CA TRP A 134 11.03 -15.56 6.71
C TRP A 134 11.69 -15.42 8.09
N LYS A 135 11.02 -15.90 9.13
CA LYS A 135 11.58 -16.03 10.49
C LYS A 135 11.22 -17.39 11.05
N ASN A 136 12.18 -18.12 11.62
CA ASN A 136 11.96 -19.41 12.28
C ASN A 136 11.06 -20.36 11.45
N ASN A 137 11.41 -20.55 10.18
CA ASN A 137 10.74 -21.44 9.22
C ASN A 137 9.28 -21.13 8.88
N HIS A 138 8.83 -19.89 9.14
CA HIS A 138 7.53 -19.42 8.68
C HIS A 138 7.61 -17.97 8.20
N VAL A 139 6.63 -17.56 7.40
CA VAL A 139 6.51 -16.20 6.89
C VAL A 139 5.86 -15.32 7.95
N GLN A 140 6.43 -14.16 8.19
CA GLN A 140 5.86 -13.16 9.08
C GLN A 140 5.82 -11.80 8.39
N SER A 141 4.77 -11.04 8.63
CA SER A 141 4.66 -9.63 8.25
C SER A 141 4.82 -8.78 9.51
N ARG A 142 5.69 -7.79 9.47
CA ARG A 142 6.01 -6.89 10.59
C ARG A 142 5.80 -5.45 10.17
N PHE A 143 5.26 -4.65 11.07
CA PHE A 143 5.23 -3.20 10.88
C PHE A 143 6.66 -2.67 10.84
N TYR A 144 7.02 -2.03 9.74
CA TYR A 144 8.35 -1.48 9.55
C TYR A 144 8.39 -0.02 10.00
N GLY A 145 7.34 0.76 9.75
CA GLY A 145 7.20 2.11 10.26
C GLY A 145 6.21 2.94 9.44
N SER A 146 6.07 4.22 9.78
CA SER A 146 5.23 5.16 9.05
C SER A 146 5.95 6.44 8.68
N GLN A 147 5.50 7.07 7.61
CA GLN A 147 5.91 8.42 7.23
C GLN A 147 4.68 9.29 6.98
N PHE A 148 4.71 10.54 7.43
CA PHE A 148 3.61 11.48 7.28
C PHE A 148 3.91 12.42 6.11
N LEU A 149 2.98 12.46 5.16
CA LEU A 149 3.11 13.10 3.86
C LEU A 149 2.24 14.35 3.83
N GLY A 150 2.82 15.47 3.37
CA GLY A 150 2.09 16.70 3.07
C GLY A 150 1.51 16.72 1.65
N HIS A 151 2.32 16.38 0.64
CA HIS A 151 1.90 16.20 -0.74
C HIS A 151 2.25 14.77 -1.18
N ALA A 152 1.42 14.17 -2.04
CA ALA A 152 1.53 12.76 -2.41
C ALA A 152 1.54 12.58 -3.94
N THR A 153 2.56 13.15 -4.61
CA THR A 153 2.83 12.76 -6.00
C THR A 153 3.56 11.41 -6.04
N ALA A 154 3.58 10.75 -7.20
CA ALA A 154 4.27 9.47 -7.36
C ALA A 154 5.78 9.59 -7.09
N GLN A 155 6.38 10.74 -7.40
CA GLN A 155 7.80 11.01 -7.16
C GLN A 155 8.09 11.22 -5.67
N ASP A 156 7.20 11.94 -4.98
CA ASP A 156 7.31 12.12 -3.52
C ASP A 156 7.21 10.75 -2.84
N LEU A 157 6.22 9.93 -3.21
CA LEU A 157 6.05 8.60 -2.63
C LEU A 157 7.25 7.68 -2.90
N LEU A 158 7.82 7.73 -4.10
CA LEU A 158 9.02 6.93 -4.42
C LEU A 158 10.22 7.37 -3.58
N HIS A 159 10.40 8.69 -3.39
CA HIS A 159 11.46 9.23 -2.56
C HIS A 159 11.31 8.78 -1.10
N HIS A 160 10.12 8.94 -0.54
CA HIS A 160 9.77 8.54 0.82
C HIS A 160 9.92 7.02 1.01
N PHE A 161 9.43 6.23 0.05
CA PHE A 161 9.61 4.78 0.03
C PHE A 161 11.09 4.39 0.11
N LYS A 162 11.94 4.95 -0.76
CA LYS A 162 13.38 4.68 -0.82
C LYS A 162 14.11 5.08 0.44
N GLU A 163 13.82 6.26 0.99
CA GLU A 163 14.36 6.71 2.27
C GLU A 163 14.02 5.71 3.37
N PHE A 164 12.79 5.19 3.36
CA PHE A 164 12.35 4.22 4.35
C PHE A 164 13.09 2.89 4.25
N VAL A 165 13.24 2.37 3.03
CA VAL A 165 13.90 1.07 2.79
C VAL A 165 15.41 1.18 2.60
N GLN A 166 16.02 2.34 2.84
CA GLN A 166 17.47 2.59 2.64
C GLN A 166 18.36 1.62 3.43
N ASP A 167 17.87 1.19 4.59
CA ASP A 167 18.59 0.26 5.46
C ASP A 167 18.46 -1.19 5.01
N LEU A 168 17.65 -1.49 3.99
CA LEU A 168 17.43 -2.84 3.45
C LEU A 168 18.16 -3.02 2.11
N ASP A 169 18.58 -4.26 1.83
CA ASP A 169 19.18 -4.60 0.54
C ASP A 169 18.09 -4.88 -0.50
N LEU A 170 17.82 -3.90 -1.36
CA LEU A 170 16.76 -3.99 -2.37
C LEU A 170 16.94 -5.12 -3.38
N ARG A 171 18.15 -5.68 -3.52
CA ARG A 171 18.40 -6.88 -4.35
C ARG A 171 17.61 -8.10 -3.88
N ASN A 172 17.28 -8.13 -2.59
CA ASN A 172 16.51 -9.21 -1.98
C ASN A 172 15.00 -8.94 -1.97
N MET A 173 14.55 -7.80 -2.51
CA MET A 173 13.12 -7.48 -2.59
C MET A 173 12.48 -8.22 -3.78
N ILE A 174 11.56 -9.15 -3.49
CA ILE A 174 10.90 -9.97 -4.53
C ILE A 174 9.67 -9.29 -5.11
N SER A 175 8.93 -8.55 -4.28
CA SER A 175 7.65 -7.95 -4.67
C SER A 175 7.33 -6.76 -3.79
N VAL A 176 6.53 -5.85 -4.36
CA VAL A 176 5.89 -4.76 -3.64
C VAL A 176 4.38 -4.98 -3.70
N SER A 177 3.75 -4.96 -2.53
CA SER A 177 2.31 -5.07 -2.38
C SER A 177 1.74 -3.71 -2.04
N MET A 178 0.86 -3.17 -2.87
CA MET A 178 0.19 -1.88 -2.66
C MET A 178 -1.26 -1.95 -3.13
N ASP A 179 -2.06 -0.94 -2.78
CA ASP A 179 -3.42 -0.77 -3.33
C ASP A 179 -3.38 -0.12 -4.74
N GLY A 180 -4.54 -0.03 -5.40
CA GLY A 180 -4.65 0.31 -6.82
C GLY A 180 -4.78 1.78 -7.30
N PRO A 181 -4.56 2.86 -6.51
CA PRO A 181 -4.54 4.23 -7.02
C PRO A 181 -3.50 4.42 -8.14
N ASN A 182 -3.81 5.25 -9.13
CA ASN A 182 -2.90 5.52 -10.26
C ASN A 182 -1.53 6.06 -9.83
N VAL A 183 -1.46 6.73 -8.68
CA VAL A 183 -0.20 7.26 -8.14
C VAL A 183 0.73 6.13 -7.70
N ASN A 184 0.18 5.08 -7.07
CA ASN A 184 0.93 3.91 -6.61
C ASN A 184 1.42 3.07 -7.80
N TRP A 185 0.62 2.98 -8.88
CA TRP A 185 1.04 2.38 -10.15
C TRP A 185 2.24 3.11 -10.78
N LYS A 186 2.19 4.45 -10.84
CA LYS A 186 3.32 5.24 -11.36
C LYS A 186 4.57 5.09 -10.50
N LEU A 187 4.42 5.04 -9.17
CA LEU A 187 5.53 4.73 -8.27
C LEU A 187 6.14 3.38 -8.63
N PHE A 188 5.32 2.35 -8.82
CA PHE A 188 5.82 1.02 -9.15
C PHE A 188 6.49 0.96 -10.52
N GLU A 189 5.94 1.64 -11.54
CA GLU A 189 6.59 1.75 -12.85
C GLU A 189 7.99 2.38 -12.73
N HIS A 190 8.11 3.49 -11.99
CA HIS A 190 9.40 4.13 -11.75
C HIS A 190 10.35 3.22 -10.96
N LEU A 191 9.87 2.59 -9.87
CA LEU A 191 10.64 1.66 -9.06
C LEU A 191 11.13 0.47 -9.89
N GLN A 192 10.26 -0.06 -10.76
CA GLN A 192 10.56 -1.18 -11.64
C GLN A 192 11.64 -0.81 -12.66
N GLN A 193 11.56 0.38 -13.24
CA GLN A 193 12.56 0.90 -14.16
C GLN A 193 13.92 1.03 -13.48
N GLU A 194 13.98 1.73 -12.35
CA GLU A 194 15.24 1.94 -11.62
C GLU A 194 15.84 0.63 -11.09
N HIS A 195 14.99 -0.31 -10.63
CA HIS A 195 15.44 -1.63 -10.19
C HIS A 195 16.01 -2.46 -11.35
N ALA A 196 15.40 -2.38 -12.53
CA ALA A 196 15.89 -3.06 -13.73
C ALA A 196 17.24 -2.48 -14.19
N GLU A 197 17.40 -1.15 -14.14
CA GLU A 197 18.65 -0.45 -14.44
C GLU A 197 19.76 -0.79 -13.44
N ALA A 198 19.45 -0.85 -12.15
CA ALA A 198 20.43 -1.12 -11.10
C ALA A 198 20.84 -2.60 -10.99
N PHE A 199 19.95 -3.54 -11.32
CA PHE A 199 20.14 -4.97 -11.00
C PHE A 199 19.91 -5.92 -12.20
N GLY A 200 20.10 -5.44 -13.43
CA GLY A 200 20.21 -6.30 -14.62
C GLY A 200 18.91 -6.98 -15.06
N GLY A 201 17.79 -6.24 -15.05
CA GLY A 201 16.53 -6.70 -15.67
C GLY A 201 15.60 -7.55 -14.80
N SER A 202 15.89 -7.72 -13.50
CA SER A 202 15.01 -8.45 -12.58
C SER A 202 13.67 -7.71 -12.39
N GLN A 203 12.56 -8.34 -12.81
CA GLN A 203 11.20 -7.77 -12.69
C GLN A 203 10.56 -8.11 -11.34
N LEU A 204 9.94 -7.11 -10.70
CA LEU A 204 9.14 -7.26 -9.49
C LEU A 204 7.72 -7.75 -9.86
N ILE A 205 7.16 -8.63 -9.03
CA ILE A 205 5.80 -9.18 -9.26
C ILE A 205 4.74 -8.24 -8.65
N VAL A 206 3.68 -7.93 -9.40
CA VAL A 206 2.51 -7.14 -8.93
C VAL A 206 1.24 -7.98 -8.84
N VAL A 207 0.43 -7.71 -7.80
CA VAL A 207 -0.93 -8.26 -7.64
C VAL A 207 -1.91 -7.12 -7.27
N VAL A 208 -3.08 -7.09 -7.94
CA VAL A 208 -4.33 -6.32 -7.66
C VAL A 208 -4.61 -5.09 -8.57
N THR A 209 -5.88 -4.65 -8.58
CA THR A 209 -6.75 -4.01 -9.60
C THR A 209 -6.86 -2.48 -9.56
N GLN A 210 -7.11 -1.86 -10.74
CA GLN A 210 -7.11 -0.40 -11.00
C GLN A 210 -8.39 0.36 -10.60
N LYS A 211 -8.21 1.64 -10.18
CA LYS A 211 -9.23 2.69 -9.99
C LYS A 211 -9.08 3.84 -11.01
N ASN A 212 -9.85 4.93 -10.85
CA ASN A 212 -10.73 5.46 -11.87
C ASN A 212 -10.80 7.02 -11.80
N LEU A 213 -11.10 7.70 -12.92
CA LEU A 213 -11.01 9.18 -13.19
C LEU A 213 -12.24 10.03 -12.72
N PRO A 214 -12.11 11.39 -12.63
CA PRO A 214 -13.11 12.30 -12.01
C PRO A 214 -14.37 12.63 -12.84
N ASN A 215 -15.37 13.22 -12.14
CA ASN A 215 -16.79 13.32 -12.51
C ASN A 215 -17.17 14.63 -13.29
N PRO A 216 -17.69 14.53 -14.53
CA PRO A 216 -18.16 15.64 -15.39
C PRO A 216 -19.61 16.12 -15.14
N ARG A 217 -20.30 15.67 -14.08
CA ARG A 217 -21.60 16.19 -13.56
C ARG A 217 -22.73 16.34 -14.59
N THR A 218 -23.00 15.30 -15.38
CA THR A 218 -24.19 15.24 -16.27
C THR A 218 -25.14 14.13 -15.82
N SER A 219 -26.46 14.21 -16.08
CA SER A 219 -27.38 13.15 -15.62
C SER A 219 -27.13 11.79 -16.29
N SER A 220 -26.72 11.80 -17.57
CA SER A 220 -26.23 10.60 -18.26
C SER A 220 -24.96 10.05 -17.59
N TYR A 221 -24.07 10.94 -17.13
CA TYR A 221 -22.93 10.53 -16.32
C TYR A 221 -23.36 9.99 -14.96
N ASP A 222 -24.34 10.58 -14.28
CA ASP A 222 -24.79 10.11 -12.96
C ASP A 222 -25.41 8.70 -13.04
N CYS A 223 -26.22 8.43 -14.08
CA CYS A 223 -26.70 7.09 -14.39
C CYS A 223 -25.54 6.11 -14.65
N LEU A 224 -24.53 6.51 -15.44
CA LEU A 224 -23.34 5.70 -15.70
C LEU A 224 -22.43 5.56 -14.47
N ALA A 225 -22.42 6.54 -13.57
CA ALA A 225 -21.63 6.54 -12.34
C ALA A 225 -22.24 5.59 -11.31
N VAL A 226 -23.57 5.61 -11.17
CA VAL A 226 -24.30 4.60 -10.38
C VAL A 226 -24.06 3.21 -10.96
N ALA A 227 -24.15 3.04 -12.28
CA ALA A 227 -23.86 1.76 -12.94
C ALA A 227 -22.39 1.32 -12.80
N ARG A 228 -21.43 2.25 -12.79
CA ARG A 228 -20.00 1.99 -12.58
C ARG A 228 -19.67 1.53 -11.16
N ASN A 229 -20.49 1.89 -10.17
CA ASN A 229 -20.33 1.38 -8.81
C ASN A 229 -20.70 -0.10 -8.70
N ASP A 230 -21.41 -0.68 -9.67
CA ASP A 230 -21.58 -2.13 -9.77
C ASP A 230 -20.27 -2.76 -10.29
N PRO A 231 -19.55 -3.55 -9.46
CA PRO A 231 -18.29 -4.17 -9.85
C PRO A 231 -18.44 -5.09 -11.07
N LEU A 232 -19.66 -5.56 -11.36
CA LEU A 232 -19.99 -6.52 -12.40
C LEU A 232 -20.64 -5.88 -13.64
N ILE A 233 -20.75 -4.55 -13.72
CA ILE A 233 -21.48 -3.87 -14.82
C ILE A 233 -20.98 -4.27 -16.22
N MET A 234 -19.66 -4.40 -16.38
CA MET A 234 -19.07 -4.83 -17.65
C MET A 234 -19.45 -6.28 -17.97
N ALA A 235 -19.48 -7.16 -16.97
CA ALA A 235 -19.92 -8.55 -17.18
C ALA A 235 -21.42 -8.59 -17.54
N LYS A 236 -22.25 -7.75 -16.91
CA LYS A 236 -23.68 -7.58 -17.26
C LYS A 236 -23.87 -7.07 -18.69
N PHE A 237 -23.07 -6.11 -19.15
CA PHE A 237 -23.11 -5.65 -20.54
C PHE A 237 -22.69 -6.73 -21.52
N HIS A 238 -21.63 -7.50 -21.23
CA HIS A 238 -21.25 -8.61 -22.10
C HIS A 238 -22.29 -9.73 -22.13
N PHE A 239 -22.94 -10.01 -21.00
CA PHE A 239 -24.08 -10.92 -20.94
C PHE A 239 -25.25 -10.38 -21.78
N PHE A 240 -25.60 -9.10 -21.65
CA PHE A 240 -26.63 -8.46 -22.45
C PHE A 240 -26.31 -8.49 -23.95
N MET A 241 -25.06 -8.23 -24.34
CA MET A 241 -24.62 -8.37 -25.73
C MET A 241 -24.73 -9.82 -26.25
N ALA A 242 -24.48 -10.81 -25.39
CA ALA A 242 -24.70 -12.22 -25.76
C ALA A 242 -26.18 -12.53 -25.96
N LEU A 243 -27.06 -11.95 -25.13
CA LEU A 243 -28.50 -12.07 -25.31
C LEU A 243 -28.97 -11.36 -26.59
N SER A 244 -28.56 -10.11 -26.82
CA SER A 244 -29.02 -9.32 -27.98
C SER A 244 -28.68 -9.99 -29.31
N ARG A 245 -27.49 -10.59 -29.42
CA ARG A 245 -27.08 -11.41 -30.58
C ARG A 245 -27.98 -12.62 -30.83
N THR A 246 -28.63 -13.14 -29.79
CA THR A 246 -29.61 -14.24 -29.91
C THR A 246 -30.92 -13.76 -30.53
N PHE A 247 -31.30 -12.49 -30.31
CA PHE A 247 -32.51 -11.89 -30.90
C PHE A 247 -32.30 -11.45 -32.35
N THR A 248 -31.08 -11.09 -32.77
CA THR A 248 -30.82 -10.53 -34.11
C THR A 248 -31.40 -11.36 -35.26
N PRO A 249 -31.18 -12.69 -35.35
CA PRO A 249 -31.72 -13.47 -36.47
C PRO A 249 -33.25 -13.47 -36.51
N PHE A 250 -33.90 -13.52 -35.34
CA PHE A 250 -35.34 -13.44 -35.23
C PHE A 250 -35.84 -12.06 -35.68
N LEU A 251 -35.27 -10.98 -35.13
CA LEU A 251 -35.68 -9.62 -35.49
C LEU A 251 -35.48 -9.34 -36.99
N THR A 252 -34.37 -9.78 -37.58
CA THR A 252 -34.11 -9.61 -39.02
C THR A 252 -35.10 -10.42 -39.88
N LYS A 253 -35.43 -11.66 -39.47
CA LYS A 253 -36.37 -12.52 -40.22
C LYS A 253 -37.79 -11.94 -40.30
N TYR A 254 -38.21 -11.19 -39.29
CA TYR A 254 -39.56 -10.60 -39.19
C TYR A 254 -39.64 -9.13 -39.61
N GLN A 255 -38.52 -8.53 -40.06
CA GLN A 255 -38.49 -7.19 -40.67
C GLN A 255 -38.67 -7.29 -42.19
N THR A 256 -39.78 -7.88 -42.63
CA THR A 256 -40.11 -8.10 -44.03
C THR A 256 -41.62 -7.97 -44.26
N ASP A 257 -42.05 -7.70 -45.49
CA ASP A 257 -43.44 -7.71 -45.93
C ASP A 257 -43.91 -9.10 -46.41
N GLU A 258 -43.01 -10.09 -46.45
CA GLU A 258 -43.34 -11.48 -46.73
C GLU A 258 -44.28 -12.09 -45.67
N PRO A 259 -45.15 -13.06 -46.04
CA PRO A 259 -46.11 -13.69 -45.12
C PRO A 259 -45.44 -14.70 -44.17
N VAL A 260 -44.56 -14.22 -43.27
CA VAL A 260 -43.77 -15.04 -42.34
C VAL A 260 -44.48 -15.39 -41.02
N LEU A 261 -45.71 -14.89 -40.82
CA LEU A 261 -46.52 -15.15 -39.61
C LEU A 261 -46.71 -16.65 -39.29
N PRO A 262 -46.93 -17.57 -40.25
CA PRO A 262 -47.09 -19.00 -39.95
C PRO A 262 -45.89 -19.63 -39.21
N PHE A 263 -44.70 -19.03 -39.31
CA PHE A 263 -43.48 -19.55 -38.67
C PHE A 263 -43.25 -19.01 -37.24
N ILE A 264 -43.99 -17.96 -36.82
CA ILE A 264 -43.69 -17.19 -35.61
C ILE A 264 -43.74 -17.99 -34.32
N SER A 265 -44.69 -18.93 -34.20
CA SER A 265 -44.83 -19.76 -33.01
C SER A 265 -43.61 -20.66 -32.81
N GLN A 266 -43.14 -21.28 -33.91
CA GLN A 266 -41.99 -22.16 -33.87
C GLN A 266 -40.71 -21.35 -33.62
N ASP A 267 -40.54 -20.23 -34.32
CA ASP A 267 -39.35 -19.39 -34.20
C ASP A 267 -39.23 -18.74 -32.80
N LEU A 268 -40.34 -18.27 -32.22
CA LEU A 268 -40.38 -17.78 -30.84
C LEU A 268 -40.05 -18.89 -29.84
N THR A 269 -40.55 -20.11 -30.06
CA THR A 269 -40.24 -21.26 -29.21
C THR A 269 -38.74 -21.56 -29.24
N VAL A 270 -38.11 -21.55 -30.41
CA VAL A 270 -36.66 -21.77 -30.56
C VAL A 270 -35.86 -20.64 -29.90
N LEU A 271 -36.26 -19.38 -30.08
CA LEU A 271 -35.63 -18.23 -29.44
C LEU A 271 -35.68 -18.31 -27.91
N ILE A 272 -36.87 -18.52 -27.34
CA ILE A 272 -37.07 -18.60 -25.89
C ILE A 272 -36.33 -19.81 -25.29
N LYS A 273 -36.39 -20.99 -25.93
CA LYS A 273 -35.60 -22.17 -25.49
C LYS A 273 -34.10 -21.88 -25.50
N SER A 274 -33.60 -21.13 -26.49
CA SER A 274 -32.19 -20.74 -26.59
C SER A 274 -31.74 -19.77 -25.51
N LEU A 275 -32.65 -18.95 -24.97
CA LEU A 275 -32.38 -18.09 -23.82
C LEU A 275 -32.44 -18.87 -22.51
N LEU A 276 -33.47 -19.70 -22.33
CA LEU A 276 -33.72 -20.44 -21.08
C LEU A 276 -32.69 -21.54 -20.83
N LYS A 277 -32.15 -22.21 -21.86
CA LYS A 277 -31.12 -23.25 -21.70
C LYS A 277 -29.84 -22.77 -20.99
N ARG A 278 -29.63 -21.45 -20.92
CA ARG A 278 -28.51 -20.84 -20.20
C ARG A 278 -28.63 -20.96 -18.67
N PHE A 279 -29.84 -21.22 -18.16
CA PHE A 279 -30.14 -21.24 -16.71
C PHE A 279 -31.06 -22.38 -16.27
N ILE A 280 -31.83 -22.96 -17.18
CA ILE A 280 -32.80 -24.05 -16.92
C ILE A 280 -32.26 -25.36 -17.49
N LYS A 281 -32.41 -26.44 -16.74
CA LYS A 281 -31.94 -27.77 -17.12
C LYS A 281 -32.57 -28.23 -18.44
N SER A 282 -31.78 -28.92 -19.25
CA SER A 282 -32.25 -29.44 -20.55
C SER A 282 -33.44 -30.40 -20.42
N GLU A 283 -33.54 -31.14 -19.31
CA GLU A 283 -34.64 -32.06 -19.02
C GLU A 283 -36.01 -31.35 -18.95
N VAL A 284 -36.03 -30.11 -18.47
CA VAL A 284 -37.24 -29.28 -18.38
C VAL A 284 -37.65 -28.73 -19.75
N LEU A 285 -36.69 -28.50 -20.66
CA LEU A 285 -36.91 -27.84 -21.95
C LEU A 285 -37.15 -28.79 -23.13
N HIS A 286 -36.76 -30.06 -23.01
CA HIS A 286 -36.81 -31.06 -24.10
C HIS A 286 -38.23 -31.27 -24.62
N ASN A 287 -39.24 -31.42 -23.75
CA ASN A 287 -40.60 -31.82 -24.14
C ASN A 287 -41.67 -30.76 -23.84
N ILE A 288 -41.26 -29.51 -23.64
CA ILE A 288 -42.17 -28.42 -23.32
C ILE A 288 -42.91 -27.91 -24.57
N THR A 289 -44.23 -27.86 -24.49
CA THR A 289 -45.10 -27.23 -25.51
C THR A 289 -44.97 -25.70 -25.47
N PRO A 290 -45.32 -24.97 -26.54
CA PRO A 290 -45.29 -23.50 -26.53
C PRO A 290 -46.13 -22.89 -25.40
N LEU A 291 -47.30 -23.46 -25.11
CA LEU A 291 -48.18 -22.97 -24.04
C LEU A 291 -47.59 -23.20 -22.64
N GLN A 292 -46.92 -24.34 -22.43
CA GLN A 292 -46.21 -24.61 -21.18
C GLN A 292 -44.95 -23.73 -21.05
N LEU A 293 -44.29 -23.41 -22.17
CA LEU A 293 -43.10 -22.56 -22.18
C LEU A 293 -43.40 -21.14 -21.69
N VAL A 294 -44.54 -20.57 -22.08
CA VAL A 294 -45.01 -19.25 -21.61
C VAL A 294 -45.35 -19.26 -20.12
N LYS A 295 -45.78 -20.41 -19.59
CA LYS A 295 -46.17 -20.58 -18.18
C LYS A 295 -45.05 -21.14 -17.31
N LEU A 296 -43.85 -21.34 -17.86
CA LEU A 296 -42.74 -21.93 -17.13
C LEU A 296 -42.30 -20.98 -16.01
N ASP A 297 -42.37 -21.45 -14.77
CA ASP A 297 -41.82 -20.71 -13.64
C ASP A 297 -40.28 -20.81 -13.66
N THR A 298 -39.63 -19.68 -13.93
CA THR A 298 -38.17 -19.57 -13.92
C THR A 298 -37.59 -19.31 -12.52
N GLY A 299 -38.46 -19.09 -11.53
CA GLY A 299 -38.16 -18.95 -10.10
C GLY A 299 -37.75 -20.25 -9.42
N ASP A 300 -38.24 -21.39 -9.91
CA ASP A 300 -38.01 -22.71 -9.31
C ASP A 300 -36.53 -23.12 -9.33
N MET A 301 -35.97 -23.31 -8.14
CA MET A 301 -34.57 -23.71 -7.95
C MET A 301 -34.30 -25.14 -8.43
N ALA A 302 -35.29 -26.04 -8.41
CA ALA A 302 -35.13 -27.42 -8.88
C ALA A 302 -34.99 -27.52 -10.40
N ALA A 303 -35.60 -26.58 -11.13
CA ALA A 303 -35.53 -26.47 -12.59
C ALA A 303 -34.23 -25.83 -13.11
N ARG A 304 -33.43 -25.20 -12.23
CA ARG A 304 -32.19 -24.50 -12.61
C ARG A 304 -30.99 -25.43 -12.72
N ILE A 305 -30.06 -25.09 -13.61
CA ILE A 305 -28.75 -25.74 -13.65
C ILE A 305 -27.89 -25.27 -12.47
N GLN A 306 -26.92 -26.09 -12.06
CA GLN A 306 -25.94 -25.70 -11.05
C GLN A 306 -25.19 -24.44 -11.50
N LEU A 307 -24.88 -23.54 -10.56
CA LEU A 307 -24.17 -22.27 -10.81
C LEU A 307 -22.91 -22.43 -11.67
N LYS A 308 -22.16 -23.52 -11.48
CA LYS A 308 -20.93 -23.83 -12.24
C LYS A 308 -21.17 -24.11 -13.74
N ASN A 309 -22.40 -24.43 -14.13
CA ASN A 309 -22.80 -24.78 -15.50
C ASN A 309 -23.59 -23.64 -16.18
N VAL A 310 -23.78 -22.50 -15.52
CA VAL A 310 -24.53 -21.37 -16.07
C VAL A 310 -23.78 -20.71 -17.22
N ASP A 311 -24.43 -20.60 -18.39
CA ASP A 311 -23.86 -19.96 -19.58
C ASP A 311 -24.15 -18.45 -19.58
N ILE A 312 -23.20 -17.68 -19.05
CA ILE A 312 -23.19 -16.21 -19.09
C ILE A 312 -22.54 -15.65 -20.36
N GLY A 313 -22.04 -16.50 -21.26
CA GLY A 313 -21.33 -16.14 -22.47
C GLY A 313 -19.85 -15.79 -22.25
N LEU A 314 -19.03 -16.11 -23.25
CA LEU A 314 -17.56 -15.94 -23.24
C LEU A 314 -17.10 -14.52 -22.87
N GLY A 315 -17.82 -13.50 -23.32
CA GLY A 315 -17.49 -12.10 -23.02
C GLY A 315 -17.64 -11.77 -21.54
N ALA A 316 -18.71 -12.24 -20.90
CA ALA A 316 -18.95 -11.99 -19.48
C ALA A 316 -17.96 -12.77 -18.63
N GLU A 317 -17.69 -14.03 -18.97
CA GLU A 317 -16.65 -14.84 -18.32
C GLU A 317 -15.27 -14.19 -18.39
N ALA A 318 -14.87 -13.68 -19.57
CA ALA A 318 -13.58 -13.02 -19.76
C ALA A 318 -13.43 -11.79 -18.85
N VAL A 319 -14.48 -10.96 -18.77
CA VAL A 319 -14.48 -9.77 -17.89
C VAL A 319 -14.42 -10.15 -16.42
N LEU A 320 -15.15 -11.18 -15.99
CA LEU A 320 -15.09 -11.68 -14.62
C LEU A 320 -13.68 -12.20 -14.28
N LYS A 321 -13.04 -12.91 -15.21
CA LYS A 321 -11.65 -13.38 -15.06
C LYS A 321 -10.67 -12.21 -14.92
N ILE A 322 -10.83 -11.14 -15.70
CA ILE A 322 -9.96 -9.94 -15.63
C ILE A 322 -10.12 -9.19 -14.30
N LYS A 323 -11.34 -9.15 -13.74
CA LYS A 323 -11.64 -8.49 -12.46
C LYS A 323 -11.24 -9.32 -11.24
N SER A 324 -10.88 -10.57 -11.43
CA SER A 324 -10.48 -11.49 -10.37
C SER A 324 -8.95 -11.58 -10.26
N PRO A 325 -8.38 -11.85 -9.07
CA PRO A 325 -6.99 -12.27 -8.92
C PRO A 325 -6.63 -13.49 -9.79
N LEU A 326 -7.63 -14.27 -10.22
CA LEU A 326 -7.46 -15.36 -11.18
C LEU A 326 -6.99 -14.89 -12.56
N LYS A 327 -6.97 -13.59 -12.88
CA LYS A 327 -6.30 -13.06 -14.08
C LYS A 327 -4.81 -13.43 -14.09
N TYR A 328 -4.15 -13.40 -12.93
CA TYR A 328 -2.73 -13.65 -12.80
C TYR A 328 -2.43 -15.15 -12.86
N SER A 329 -1.57 -15.56 -13.79
CA SER A 329 -1.22 -16.98 -13.97
C SER A 329 -0.65 -17.58 -12.69
N ILE A 330 0.27 -16.88 -12.03
CA ILE A 330 0.89 -17.31 -10.77
C ILE A 330 -0.18 -17.68 -9.74
N VAL A 331 -1.18 -16.82 -9.51
CA VAL A 331 -2.26 -17.07 -8.54
C VAL A 331 -3.02 -18.36 -8.85
N ARG A 332 -3.32 -18.63 -10.13
CA ARG A 332 -3.99 -19.87 -10.52
C ARG A 332 -3.12 -21.10 -10.29
N GLN A 333 -1.85 -21.02 -10.64
CA GLN A 333 -0.95 -22.17 -10.53
C GLN A 333 -0.51 -22.44 -9.09
N MET A 334 -0.51 -21.44 -8.20
CA MET A 334 -0.20 -21.58 -6.76
C MET A 334 -1.07 -22.61 -6.04
N ALA A 335 -2.23 -22.97 -6.62
CA ALA A 335 -3.04 -24.08 -6.14
C ALA A 335 -2.31 -25.45 -6.19
N SER A 336 -1.14 -25.56 -6.84
CA SER A 336 -0.24 -26.71 -6.73
C SER A 336 0.37 -26.87 -5.32
N LEU A 337 0.38 -25.80 -4.52
CA LEU A 337 0.88 -25.81 -3.14
C LEU A 337 -0.21 -26.14 -2.10
N ASP A 338 -1.45 -26.40 -2.52
CA ASP A 338 -2.52 -26.87 -1.61
C ASP A 338 -2.35 -28.36 -1.33
N PRO A 339 -2.09 -28.79 -0.08
CA PRO A 339 -1.90 -30.20 0.26
C PRO A 339 -3.06 -31.09 -0.19
N ARG A 340 -4.29 -30.57 -0.19
CA ARG A 340 -5.48 -31.32 -0.60
C ARG A 340 -5.47 -31.61 -2.11
N ASN A 341 -5.02 -30.66 -2.92
CA ASN A 341 -4.86 -30.85 -4.37
C ASN A 341 -3.67 -31.76 -4.70
N MET A 342 -2.61 -31.72 -3.88
CA MET A 342 -1.47 -32.65 -4.03
C MET A 342 -1.90 -34.10 -3.79
N PHE A 343 -2.83 -34.32 -2.86
CA PHE A 343 -3.40 -35.63 -2.57
C PHE A 343 -4.45 -36.06 -3.60
N SER A 344 -5.41 -35.19 -3.95
CA SER A 344 -6.55 -35.56 -4.80
C SER A 344 -6.17 -35.73 -6.28
N ASP A 345 -5.36 -34.81 -6.81
CA ASP A 345 -5.03 -34.74 -8.23
C ASP A 345 -3.53 -34.41 -8.44
N PRO A 346 -2.62 -35.38 -8.18
CA PRO A 346 -1.18 -35.17 -8.27
C PRO A 346 -0.72 -34.68 -9.65
N ASP A 347 -1.29 -35.22 -10.73
CA ASP A 347 -0.95 -34.84 -12.10
C ASP A 347 -1.31 -33.39 -12.42
N VAL A 348 -2.47 -32.93 -11.94
CA VAL A 348 -2.90 -31.53 -12.10
C VAL A 348 -1.99 -30.61 -11.30
N SER A 349 -1.61 -31.01 -10.08
CA SER A 349 -0.67 -30.26 -9.24
C SER A 349 0.72 -30.18 -9.89
N LYS A 350 1.20 -31.27 -10.50
CA LYS A 350 2.47 -31.33 -11.26
C LYS A 350 2.46 -30.36 -12.44
N GLU A 351 1.41 -30.40 -13.26
CA GLU A 351 1.28 -29.51 -14.43
C GLU A 351 1.19 -28.03 -14.02
N ARG A 352 0.50 -27.72 -12.92
CA ARG A 352 0.48 -26.36 -12.35
C ARG A 352 1.87 -25.91 -11.89
N MET A 353 2.62 -26.77 -11.20
CA MET A 353 4.00 -26.48 -10.78
C MET A 353 4.92 -26.23 -11.98
N LYS A 354 4.81 -27.05 -13.04
CA LYS A 354 5.53 -26.85 -14.29
C LYS A 354 5.33 -25.46 -14.88
N ARG A 355 4.08 -24.98 -14.91
CA ARG A 355 3.75 -23.63 -15.38
C ARG A 355 4.31 -22.53 -14.48
N LEU A 356 4.41 -22.74 -13.17
CA LEU A 356 5.09 -21.80 -12.25
C LEU A 356 6.59 -21.72 -12.56
N VAL A 357 7.26 -22.87 -12.62
CA VAL A 357 8.71 -22.92 -12.91
C VAL A 357 8.99 -22.26 -14.26
N GLN A 358 8.23 -22.57 -15.30
CA GLN A 358 8.36 -21.92 -16.62
C GLN A 358 8.19 -20.40 -16.57
N LYS A 359 7.22 -19.89 -15.80
CA LYS A 359 7.04 -18.44 -15.63
C LYS A 359 8.25 -17.78 -14.96
N PHE A 360 8.78 -18.40 -13.90
CA PHE A 360 9.95 -17.88 -13.18
C PHE A 360 11.25 -17.98 -14.00
N LEU A 361 11.36 -18.95 -14.91
CA LEU A 361 12.45 -19.04 -15.88
C LEU A 361 12.36 -17.92 -16.92
N GLN A 362 11.17 -17.64 -17.44
CA GLN A 362 10.94 -16.53 -18.39
C GLN A 362 11.26 -15.16 -17.78
N ASP A 363 10.97 -14.99 -16.49
CA ASP A 363 11.19 -13.72 -15.77
C ASP A 363 12.62 -13.59 -15.21
N SER A 364 13.53 -14.54 -15.51
CA SER A 364 14.90 -14.59 -14.98
C SER A 364 15.00 -14.59 -13.44
N GLN A 365 13.98 -15.12 -12.75
CA GLN A 365 13.90 -15.16 -11.28
C GLN A 365 14.44 -16.47 -10.66
N LEU A 366 14.96 -17.36 -11.49
CA LEU A 366 15.62 -18.62 -11.12
C LEU A 366 17.12 -18.54 -11.46
N SER A 367 17.95 -18.39 -10.43
CA SER A 367 19.40 -18.18 -10.57
C SER A 367 20.14 -19.34 -11.27
N GLY A 368 19.63 -20.57 -11.18
CA GLY A 368 20.22 -21.74 -11.84
C GLY A 368 19.65 -22.05 -13.23
N GLY A 369 18.82 -21.17 -13.78
CA GLY A 369 18.23 -21.32 -15.11
C GLY A 369 17.46 -22.64 -15.28
N VAL A 370 17.47 -23.17 -16.51
CA VAL A 370 16.69 -24.36 -16.90
C VAL A 370 17.04 -25.59 -16.04
N SER A 371 18.33 -25.81 -15.76
CA SER A 371 18.78 -26.94 -14.94
C SER A 371 18.18 -26.93 -13.53
N ALA A 372 18.13 -25.77 -12.87
CA ALA A 372 17.47 -25.66 -11.57
C ALA A 372 15.95 -25.89 -11.68
N GLY A 373 15.34 -25.43 -12.78
CA GLY A 373 13.93 -25.69 -13.07
C GLY A 373 13.62 -27.20 -13.16
N ASP A 374 14.45 -27.95 -13.87
CA ASP A 374 14.29 -29.40 -14.04
C ASP A 374 14.43 -30.14 -12.70
N VAL A 375 15.41 -29.76 -11.88
CA VAL A 375 15.60 -30.33 -10.52
C VAL A 375 14.38 -30.07 -9.63
N ILE A 376 13.83 -28.85 -9.66
CA ILE A 376 12.62 -28.50 -8.89
C ILE A 376 11.45 -29.40 -9.30
N LEU A 377 11.25 -29.62 -10.61
CA LEU A 377 10.15 -30.45 -11.11
C LEU A 377 10.34 -31.93 -10.77
N GLN A 378 11.58 -32.44 -10.86
CA GLN A 378 11.90 -33.80 -10.47
C GLN A 378 11.68 -34.04 -8.97
N GLN A 379 12.10 -33.11 -8.12
CA GLN A 379 11.86 -33.16 -6.68
C GLN A 379 10.36 -33.11 -6.36
N PHE A 380 9.61 -32.25 -7.05
CA PHE A 380 8.16 -32.15 -6.85
C PHE A 380 7.42 -33.42 -7.25
N GLU A 381 7.79 -34.04 -8.37
CA GLU A 381 7.23 -35.31 -8.81
C GLU A 381 7.50 -36.45 -7.81
N THR A 382 8.74 -36.52 -7.31
CA THR A 382 9.13 -37.50 -6.29
C THR A 382 8.32 -37.29 -5.01
N PHE A 383 8.21 -36.04 -4.55
CA PHE A 383 7.44 -35.66 -3.36
C PHE A 383 5.95 -36.03 -3.48
N LEU A 384 5.31 -35.74 -4.61
CA LEU A 384 3.92 -36.10 -4.86
C LEU A 384 3.70 -37.62 -4.81
N THR A 385 4.67 -38.39 -5.32
CA THR A 385 4.57 -39.85 -5.40
C THR A 385 4.79 -40.53 -4.05
N MET A 386 5.69 -39.98 -3.24
CA MET A 386 6.22 -40.62 -2.02
C MET A 386 5.61 -40.10 -0.73
N GLU A 387 5.36 -38.79 -0.59
CA GLU A 387 4.97 -38.18 0.69
C GLU A 387 3.54 -37.62 0.70
N ALA A 388 3.10 -37.03 -0.43
CA ALA A 388 1.80 -36.34 -0.52
C ALA A 388 0.57 -37.27 -0.48
N LYS A 389 0.79 -38.59 -0.41
CA LYS A 389 -0.28 -39.62 -0.27
C LYS A 389 -0.69 -39.89 1.18
N SER A 390 -0.04 -39.24 2.14
CA SER A 390 -0.38 -39.39 3.55
C SER A 390 -1.71 -38.70 3.89
N GLU A 391 -2.42 -39.23 4.89
CA GLU A 391 -3.73 -38.72 5.32
C GLU A 391 -3.66 -37.24 5.76
N SER A 392 -2.52 -36.81 6.28
CA SER A 392 -2.28 -35.41 6.67
C SER A 392 -2.44 -34.41 5.51
N PHE A 393 -2.32 -34.83 4.26
CA PHE A 393 -2.53 -33.97 3.09
C PHE A 393 -4.01 -33.85 2.72
N SER A 394 -4.76 -34.95 2.80
CA SER A 394 -6.20 -34.95 2.49
C SER A 394 -7.01 -34.20 3.55
N SER A 395 -6.61 -34.32 4.82
CA SER A 395 -7.28 -33.70 5.96
C SER A 395 -6.76 -32.29 6.31
N PHE A 396 -5.84 -31.72 5.51
CA PHE A 396 -5.20 -30.44 5.84
C PHE A 396 -6.20 -29.29 6.00
N GLN A 397 -6.11 -28.57 7.12
CA GLN A 397 -6.95 -27.41 7.45
C GLN A 397 -6.09 -26.17 7.70
N PRO A 398 -6.15 -25.13 6.84
CA PRO A 398 -5.36 -23.91 6.97
C PRO A 398 -5.58 -23.12 8.27
N VAL A 399 -6.74 -23.29 8.91
CA VAL A 399 -7.09 -22.60 10.17
C VAL A 399 -6.38 -23.22 11.37
N GLN A 400 -6.13 -24.53 11.33
CA GLN A 400 -5.50 -25.26 12.42
C GLN A 400 -3.98 -25.28 12.27
N THR A 401 -3.50 -25.50 11.05
CA THR A 401 -2.07 -25.65 10.77
C THR A 401 -1.65 -24.69 9.67
N ARG A 402 -0.59 -23.93 9.94
CA ARG A 402 -0.01 -23.04 8.93
C ARG A 402 0.61 -23.84 7.78
N LEU A 403 0.29 -23.43 6.55
CA LEU A 403 0.76 -24.10 5.33
C LEU A 403 2.28 -24.10 5.20
N ASP A 404 2.94 -23.00 5.52
CA ASP A 404 4.40 -22.88 5.41
C ASP A 404 5.14 -23.75 6.42
N VAL A 405 4.65 -23.84 7.65
CA VAL A 405 5.18 -24.77 8.66
C VAL A 405 4.97 -26.22 8.24
N PHE A 406 3.78 -26.54 7.73
CA PHE A 406 3.44 -27.88 7.25
C PHE A 406 4.35 -28.32 6.09
N LEU A 407 4.49 -27.49 5.05
CA LEU A 407 5.33 -27.78 3.90
C LEU A 407 6.82 -27.78 4.26
N HIS A 408 7.27 -26.91 5.18
CA HIS A 408 8.64 -26.93 5.67
C HIS A 408 9.00 -28.29 6.29
N GLY A 409 8.11 -28.87 7.09
CA GLY A 409 8.32 -30.16 7.76
C GLY A 409 8.58 -31.32 6.81
N HIS A 410 8.02 -31.27 5.60
CA HIS A 410 8.16 -32.32 4.58
C HIS A 410 9.25 -32.00 3.54
N LEU A 411 9.34 -30.74 3.10
CA LEU A 411 10.19 -30.36 1.97
C LEU A 411 11.65 -30.05 2.35
N CYS A 412 11.89 -29.47 3.53
CA CYS A 412 13.18 -28.83 3.82
C CYS A 412 14.39 -29.78 3.83
N LYS A 413 14.19 -31.06 4.17
CA LYS A 413 15.28 -32.05 4.27
C LYS A 413 15.50 -32.81 2.97
N SER A 414 14.42 -33.34 2.40
CA SER A 414 14.47 -34.26 1.26
C SER A 414 14.50 -33.54 -0.10
N TYR A 415 14.02 -32.29 -0.16
CA TYR A 415 13.80 -31.57 -1.41
C TYR A 415 14.25 -30.09 -1.33
N PRO A 416 15.56 -29.80 -1.20
CA PRO A 416 16.05 -28.46 -0.86
C PRO A 416 15.85 -27.40 -1.96
N GLU A 417 15.99 -27.76 -3.24
CA GLU A 417 15.77 -26.84 -4.37
C GLU A 417 14.28 -26.50 -4.53
N LEU A 418 13.42 -27.52 -4.44
CA LEU A 418 11.96 -27.34 -4.40
C LEU A 418 11.56 -26.46 -3.23
N TRP A 419 12.08 -26.73 -2.02
CA TRP A 419 11.77 -25.93 -0.85
C TRP A 419 12.19 -24.47 -1.04
N THR A 420 13.39 -24.23 -1.58
CA THR A 420 13.87 -22.87 -1.88
C THR A 420 12.94 -22.15 -2.86
N PHE A 421 12.40 -22.86 -3.85
CA PHE A 421 11.40 -22.31 -4.77
C PHE A 421 10.06 -22.02 -4.08
N CYS A 422 9.53 -22.98 -3.31
CA CYS A 422 8.32 -22.81 -2.51
C CYS A 422 8.45 -21.64 -1.52
N ARG A 423 9.64 -21.40 -0.95
CA ARG A 423 9.88 -20.28 -0.05
C ARG A 423 9.66 -18.92 -0.72
N LYS A 424 10.05 -18.76 -1.98
CA LYS A 424 9.80 -17.53 -2.76
C LYS A 424 8.29 -17.36 -3.01
N LEU A 425 7.61 -18.44 -3.35
CA LEU A 425 6.17 -18.44 -3.65
C LEU A 425 5.30 -18.13 -2.41
N LEU A 426 5.58 -18.77 -1.28
CA LEU A 426 4.85 -18.57 -0.01
C LEU A 426 5.10 -17.19 0.61
N LEU A 427 6.19 -16.52 0.21
CA LEU A 427 6.50 -15.17 0.65
C LEU A 427 5.60 -14.11 0.01
N LEU A 428 5.06 -14.37 -1.18
CA LEU A 428 4.18 -13.44 -1.89
C LEU A 428 2.97 -13.05 -1.02
N SER A 429 2.61 -11.77 -1.05
CA SER A 429 1.44 -11.27 -0.32
C SER A 429 0.15 -11.58 -1.09
N HIS A 430 -0.92 -11.92 -0.35
CA HIS A 430 -2.25 -12.22 -0.90
C HIS A 430 -3.24 -11.05 -0.76
N GLY A 431 -2.79 -9.88 -0.29
CA GLY A 431 -3.62 -8.69 -0.19
C GLY A 431 -3.09 -7.64 0.79
N GLN A 432 -3.84 -6.55 0.95
CA GLN A 432 -3.48 -5.41 1.81
C GLN A 432 -3.99 -5.52 3.24
N ALA A 433 -4.74 -6.58 3.59
CA ALA A 433 -5.39 -6.71 4.88
C ALA A 433 -4.42 -6.60 6.09
N THR A 434 -3.14 -6.91 5.93
CA THR A 434 -2.15 -6.73 7.01
C THR A 434 -1.82 -5.26 7.25
N VAL A 435 -1.66 -4.47 6.18
CA VAL A 435 -1.36 -3.03 6.30
C VAL A 435 -2.61 -2.27 6.74
N GLU A 436 -3.78 -2.60 6.17
CA GLU A 436 -5.07 -2.03 6.56
C GLU A 436 -5.41 -2.28 8.04
N ARG A 437 -5.15 -3.50 8.54
CA ARG A 437 -5.26 -3.79 9.98
C ARG A 437 -4.23 -3.02 10.81
N GLY A 438 -3.04 -2.77 10.26
CA GLY A 438 -2.00 -1.94 10.90
C GLY A 438 -2.50 -0.54 11.24
N PHE A 439 -3.28 0.09 10.35
CA PHE A 439 -3.92 1.39 10.64
C PHE A 439 -4.98 1.32 11.74
N SER A 440 -5.58 0.15 12.01
CA SER A 440 -6.55 0.02 13.12
C SER A 440 -5.86 0.14 14.48
N VAL A 441 -4.58 -0.22 14.57
CA VAL A 441 -3.76 -0.05 15.79
C VAL A 441 -3.66 1.42 16.18
N ASN A 442 -3.73 2.35 15.21
CA ASN A 442 -3.77 3.78 15.52
C ASN A 442 -4.89 4.11 16.52
N LYS A 443 -6.06 3.47 16.44
CA LYS A 443 -7.17 3.73 17.38
C LYS A 443 -6.85 3.31 18.82
N GLU A 444 -5.94 2.37 19.00
CA GLU A 444 -5.52 1.86 20.32
C GLU A 444 -4.39 2.69 20.92
N VAL A 445 -3.58 3.37 20.08
CA VAL A 445 -2.40 4.15 20.51
C VAL A 445 -2.59 5.67 20.43
N GLU A 446 -3.56 6.16 19.65
CA GLU A 446 -3.78 7.59 19.46
C GLU A 446 -4.31 8.26 20.74
N THR A 447 -3.69 9.38 21.09
CA THR A 447 -4.14 10.28 22.15
C THR A 447 -4.02 11.72 21.65
N ASP A 448 -4.82 12.64 22.19
CA ASP A 448 -4.81 14.04 21.76
C ASP A 448 -3.41 14.67 21.87
N ASN A 449 -3.03 15.46 20.86
CA ASN A 449 -1.77 16.21 20.77
C ASN A 449 -0.50 15.35 20.73
N MET A 450 -0.61 14.12 20.21
CA MET A 450 0.54 13.24 20.00
C MET A 450 1.32 13.64 18.74
N GLN A 451 2.66 13.67 18.83
CA GLN A 451 3.53 13.95 17.69
C GLN A 451 3.73 12.68 16.85
N GLU A 452 4.01 12.85 15.56
CA GLU A 452 4.20 11.79 14.58
C GLU A 452 5.20 10.72 15.03
N ASP A 453 6.39 11.12 15.47
CA ASP A 453 7.43 10.21 15.96
C ASP A 453 6.98 9.35 17.15
N ALA A 454 6.13 9.91 18.01
CA ALA A 454 5.60 9.16 19.14
C ALA A 454 4.61 8.08 18.67
N VAL A 455 3.81 8.36 17.64
CA VAL A 455 2.85 7.40 17.08
C VAL A 455 3.61 6.23 16.47
N VAL A 456 4.65 6.54 15.68
CA VAL A 456 5.52 5.51 15.08
C VAL A 456 6.21 4.67 16.16
N ALA A 457 6.75 5.30 17.20
CA ALA A 457 7.42 4.61 18.28
C ALA A 457 6.51 3.63 19.03
N GLN A 458 5.29 4.06 19.37
CA GLN A 458 4.32 3.19 20.04
C GLN A 458 3.90 2.02 19.14
N ARG A 459 3.69 2.26 17.83
CA ARG A 459 3.36 1.18 16.89
C ARG A 459 4.45 0.15 16.74
N ILE A 460 5.72 0.56 16.70
CA ILE A 460 6.88 -0.35 16.69
C ILE A 460 6.87 -1.22 17.96
N ILE A 461 6.60 -0.62 19.13
CA ILE A 461 6.51 -1.33 20.40
C ILE A 461 5.33 -2.32 20.40
N CYS A 462 4.14 -1.89 20.00
CA CYS A 462 2.95 -2.75 19.92
C CYS A 462 3.15 -3.93 18.96
N ASP A 463 3.75 -3.70 17.79
CA ASP A 463 4.11 -4.76 16.85
C ASP A 463 5.08 -5.76 17.50
N TYR A 464 6.14 -5.30 18.16
CA TYR A 464 7.10 -6.17 18.83
C TYR A 464 6.45 -7.01 19.95
N VAL A 465 5.66 -6.37 20.82
CA VAL A 465 4.94 -7.02 21.92
C VAL A 465 3.97 -8.08 21.40
N SER A 466 3.25 -7.77 20.32
CA SER A 466 2.32 -8.70 19.67
C SER A 466 3.04 -9.96 19.18
N VAL A 467 4.24 -9.81 18.62
CA VAL A 467 5.07 -10.93 18.14
C VAL A 467 5.62 -11.78 19.28
N CYS A 468 5.97 -11.18 20.41
CA CYS A 468 6.34 -11.93 21.61
C CYS A 468 5.15 -12.68 22.24
N GLY A 469 3.92 -12.41 21.79
CA GLY A 469 2.70 -13.02 22.34
C GLY A 469 2.28 -12.40 23.67
N GLY A 470 2.58 -11.11 23.86
CA GLY A 470 2.20 -10.31 25.01
C GLY A 470 3.38 -9.73 25.79
N VAL A 471 3.09 -8.71 26.61
CA VAL A 471 4.08 -7.92 27.34
C VAL A 471 4.96 -8.78 28.26
N LEU A 472 4.36 -9.75 28.94
CA LEU A 472 5.07 -10.62 29.89
C LEU A 472 6.04 -11.60 29.23
N LYS A 473 5.93 -11.80 27.91
CA LYS A 473 6.81 -12.68 27.13
C LYS A 473 7.93 -11.94 26.43
N VAL A 474 7.99 -10.61 26.55
CA VAL A 474 9.08 -9.80 25.99
C VAL A 474 10.36 -10.09 26.78
N PRO A 475 11.44 -10.59 26.13
CA PRO A 475 12.69 -10.87 26.82
C PRO A 475 13.38 -9.55 27.22
N LEU A 476 13.54 -9.33 28.54
CA LEU A 476 14.23 -8.17 29.08
C LEU A 476 15.76 -8.36 29.06
N THR A 477 16.33 -8.35 27.86
CA THR A 477 17.77 -8.51 27.63
C THR A 477 18.57 -7.32 28.19
N LYS A 478 19.87 -7.52 28.42
CA LYS A 478 20.76 -6.44 28.91
C LYS A 478 20.84 -5.30 27.90
N GLU A 479 20.80 -5.63 26.62
CA GLU A 479 20.85 -4.71 25.49
C GLU A 479 19.59 -3.86 25.42
N LEU A 480 18.40 -4.46 25.59
CA LEU A 480 17.12 -3.74 25.65
C LEU A 480 17.08 -2.76 26.84
N LEU A 481 17.52 -3.22 28.01
CA LEU A 481 17.58 -2.38 29.21
C LEU A 481 18.62 -1.26 29.07
N GLY A 482 19.75 -1.53 28.43
CA GLY A 482 20.74 -0.52 28.07
C GLY A 482 20.20 0.54 27.10
N ALA A 483 19.43 0.12 26.09
CA ALA A 483 18.77 1.03 25.16
C ALA A 483 17.78 1.96 25.90
N ALA A 484 16.95 1.40 26.80
CA ALA A 484 16.05 2.19 27.64
C ALA A 484 16.78 3.16 28.57
N ALA A 485 17.89 2.73 29.20
CA ALA A 485 18.69 3.58 30.09
C ALA A 485 19.33 4.77 29.34
N SER A 486 19.74 4.57 28.08
CA SER A 486 20.35 5.62 27.26
C SER A 486 19.36 6.58 26.61
N ALA A 487 18.04 6.31 26.69
CA ALA A 487 17.01 7.07 25.99
C ALA A 487 17.05 8.58 26.26
N ARG A 488 17.35 9.00 27.50
CA ARG A 488 17.48 10.43 27.83
C ARG A 488 18.66 11.09 27.12
N SER A 489 19.82 10.41 27.08
CA SER A 489 21.00 10.92 26.38
C SER A 489 20.74 11.02 24.88
N GLN A 490 20.09 10.02 24.30
CA GLN A 490 19.70 10.02 22.88
C GLN A 490 18.71 11.15 22.56
N TYR A 491 17.76 11.42 23.45
CA TYR A 491 16.84 12.55 23.33
C TYR A 491 17.58 13.90 23.37
N CYS A 492 18.53 14.09 24.28
CA CYS A 492 19.35 15.32 24.33
C CYS A 492 20.13 15.53 23.03
N LEU A 493 20.76 14.49 22.49
CA LEU A 493 21.47 14.54 21.21
C LEU A 493 20.51 14.88 20.04
N HIS A 494 19.30 14.31 20.06
CA HIS A 494 18.28 14.63 19.06
C HIS A 494 17.88 16.11 19.12
N LEU A 495 17.66 16.68 20.31
CA LEU A 495 17.34 18.11 20.48
C LEU A 495 18.46 19.02 19.95
N GLU A 496 19.73 18.69 20.22
CA GLU A 496 20.87 19.42 19.69
C GLU A 496 20.93 19.38 18.16
N ASN A 497 20.66 18.21 17.58
CA ASN A 497 20.62 18.04 16.12
C ASN A 497 19.46 18.81 15.49
N GLU A 498 18.28 18.81 16.11
CA GLU A 498 17.14 19.59 15.63
C GLU A 498 17.42 21.10 15.69
N LYS A 499 18.08 21.57 16.76
CA LYS A 499 18.51 22.97 16.86
C LYS A 499 19.47 23.35 15.72
N LYS A 500 20.50 22.52 15.47
CA LYS A 500 21.45 22.72 14.36
C LYS A 500 20.76 22.72 12.99
N LYS A 501 19.78 21.82 12.78
CA LYS A 501 18.99 21.79 11.53
C LYS A 501 18.15 23.04 11.36
N GLN A 502 17.51 23.55 12.42
CA GLN A 502 16.73 24.79 12.38
C GLN A 502 17.61 25.99 12.07
N GLU A 503 18.78 26.10 12.71
CA GLU A 503 19.77 27.15 12.45
C GLU A 503 20.25 27.10 10.99
N SER A 504 20.60 25.91 10.49
CA SER A 504 20.99 25.71 9.09
C SER A 504 19.88 26.06 8.10
N LYS A 505 18.63 25.67 8.38
CA LYS A 505 17.47 26.03 7.55
C LYS A 505 17.23 27.54 7.53
N ALA A 506 17.29 28.19 8.69
CA ALA A 506 17.14 29.64 8.79
C ALA A 506 18.25 30.38 8.03
N GLN A 507 19.49 29.89 8.09
CA GLN A 507 20.61 30.46 7.33
C GLN A 507 20.43 30.25 5.82
N LYS A 508 20.01 29.07 5.37
CA LYS A 508 19.69 28.80 3.96
C LYS A 508 18.55 29.68 3.45
N GLN A 509 17.50 29.89 4.25
CA GLN A 509 16.38 30.78 3.89
C GLN A 509 16.83 32.23 3.78
N LYS A 510 17.63 32.73 4.73
CA LYS A 510 18.20 34.08 4.67
C LYS A 510 19.07 34.27 3.42
N ARG A 511 19.90 33.28 3.10
CA ARG A 511 20.73 33.29 1.88
C ARG A 511 19.88 33.30 0.62
N LYS A 512 18.88 32.41 0.52
CA LYS A 512 17.97 32.37 -0.63
C LYS A 512 17.23 33.69 -0.83
N ALA A 513 16.70 34.28 0.26
CA ALA A 513 16.03 35.58 0.18
C ALA A 513 16.97 36.70 -0.30
N ALA A 514 18.26 36.65 0.09
CA ALA A 514 19.27 37.59 -0.38
C ALA A 514 19.64 37.35 -1.86
N GLU A 515 19.72 36.10 -2.31
CA GLU A 515 19.93 35.73 -3.72
C GLU A 515 18.75 36.21 -4.60
N ASP A 516 17.51 35.94 -4.18
CA ASP A 516 16.29 36.38 -4.87
C ASP A 516 16.22 37.91 -4.95
N CYS A 517 16.57 38.62 -3.86
CA CYS A 517 16.64 40.09 -3.83
C CYS A 517 17.69 40.65 -4.80
N LEU A 518 18.86 40.01 -4.89
CA LEU A 518 19.89 40.40 -5.87
C LEU A 518 19.41 40.22 -7.31
N ASP A 519 18.71 39.13 -7.60
CA ASP A 519 18.18 38.89 -8.94
C ASP A 519 17.10 39.91 -9.32
N GLU A 520 16.23 40.31 -8.40
CA GLU A 520 15.28 41.41 -8.62
C GLU A 520 15.98 42.75 -8.86
N LEU A 521 17.02 43.08 -8.08
CA LEU A 521 17.81 44.30 -8.30
C LEU A 521 18.56 44.26 -9.64
N ARG A 522 19.08 43.10 -10.06
CA ARG A 522 19.71 42.91 -11.37
C ARG A 522 18.72 43.14 -12.51
N LYS A 523 17.51 42.59 -12.41
CA LYS A 523 16.43 42.85 -13.40
C LYS A 523 16.09 44.34 -13.45
N LYS A 524 15.92 44.98 -12.29
CA LYS A 524 15.63 46.42 -12.19
C LYS A 524 16.74 47.26 -12.81
N ARG A 525 18.01 46.91 -12.60
CA ARG A 525 19.17 47.56 -13.24
C ARG A 525 19.10 47.48 -14.76
N VAL A 526 18.83 46.29 -15.32
CA VAL A 526 18.71 46.12 -16.78
C VAL A 526 17.60 46.99 -17.34
N ILE A 527 16.41 46.96 -16.74
CA ILE A 527 15.25 47.75 -17.18
C ILE A 527 15.57 49.25 -17.13
N LEU A 528 16.12 49.76 -16.01
CA LEU A 528 16.45 51.18 -15.87
C LEU A 528 17.52 51.61 -16.88
N ASN A 529 18.50 50.77 -17.15
CA ASN A 529 19.53 51.04 -18.15
C ASN A 529 18.93 51.11 -19.56
N GLU A 530 18.08 50.15 -19.95
CA GLU A 530 17.39 50.17 -21.25
C GLU A 530 16.50 51.41 -21.41
N MET A 531 15.74 51.77 -20.36
CA MET A 531 14.91 52.98 -20.36
C MET A 531 15.75 54.25 -20.50
N ALA A 532 16.89 54.35 -19.79
CA ALA A 532 17.79 55.48 -19.90
C ALA A 532 18.36 55.59 -21.33
N THR A 533 18.88 54.49 -21.89
CA THR A 533 19.42 54.48 -23.25
C THR A 533 18.36 54.83 -24.30
N SER A 534 17.11 54.38 -24.14
CA SER A 534 16.02 54.73 -25.06
C SER A 534 15.67 56.22 -24.99
N LEU A 535 15.56 56.78 -23.78
CA LEU A 535 15.27 58.20 -23.58
C LEU A 535 16.38 59.10 -24.14
N GLU A 536 17.64 58.68 -24.01
CA GLU A 536 18.80 59.38 -24.58
C GLU A 536 18.74 59.39 -26.11
N LYS A 537 18.55 58.21 -26.74
CA LYS A 537 18.41 58.08 -28.19
C LYS A 537 17.26 58.91 -28.75
N GLU A 538 16.10 58.93 -28.09
CA GLU A 538 14.96 59.75 -28.49
C GLU A 538 15.25 61.25 -28.33
N ALA A 539 15.92 61.64 -27.25
CA ALA A 539 16.31 63.03 -27.02
C ALA A 539 17.31 63.54 -28.07
N ASP A 540 18.29 62.71 -28.44
CA ASP A 540 19.29 63.01 -29.45
C ASP A 540 18.64 63.10 -30.84
N LYS A 541 17.77 62.15 -31.20
CA LYS A 541 17.01 62.19 -32.45
C LYS A 541 16.15 63.46 -32.58
N LEU A 542 15.50 63.90 -31.49
CA LEU A 542 14.72 65.14 -31.49
C LEU A 542 15.61 66.39 -31.60
N ALA A 543 16.84 66.34 -31.06
CA ALA A 543 17.82 67.42 -31.20
C ALA A 543 18.34 67.51 -32.64
N GLU A 544 18.75 66.39 -33.25
CA GLU A 544 19.15 66.31 -34.66
C GLU A 544 18.05 66.79 -35.61
N GLN A 545 16.79 66.40 -35.36
CA GLN A 545 15.65 66.87 -36.14
C GLN A 545 15.41 68.38 -36.02
N ALA A 546 15.82 69.00 -34.91
CA ALA A 546 15.68 70.44 -34.70
C ALA A 546 16.71 71.25 -35.52
N GLU A 547 17.90 70.70 -35.77
CA GLU A 547 18.97 71.36 -36.54
C GLU A 547 18.55 71.68 -37.98
N GLY A 548 17.63 70.90 -38.55
CA GLY A 548 17.08 71.09 -39.91
C GLY A 548 15.78 71.90 -39.99
N LYS A 549 15.32 72.54 -38.89
CA LYS A 549 14.05 73.29 -38.82
C LYS A 549 14.27 74.70 -38.27
N SER A 550 13.38 75.64 -38.59
CA SER A 550 13.50 77.05 -38.17
C SER A 550 12.21 77.56 -37.49
N GLY A 551 12.33 78.56 -36.61
CA GLY A 551 11.19 79.22 -35.97
C GLY A 551 10.50 78.37 -34.90
N THR A 552 9.17 78.45 -34.79
CA THR A 552 8.36 77.84 -33.72
C THR A 552 8.53 76.31 -33.63
N LEU A 553 8.71 75.63 -34.78
CA LEU A 553 8.86 74.17 -34.83
C LEU A 553 10.20 73.68 -34.24
N MET A 554 11.28 74.44 -34.45
CA MET A 554 12.59 74.18 -33.84
C MET A 554 12.50 74.29 -32.31
N ALA A 555 11.90 75.38 -31.81
CA ALA A 555 11.74 75.62 -30.37
C ALA A 555 10.93 74.50 -29.68
N GLN A 556 9.89 73.97 -30.34
CA GLN A 556 9.10 72.85 -29.84
C GLN A 556 9.90 71.54 -29.76
N LEU A 557 10.71 71.22 -30.78
CA LEU A 557 11.53 70.00 -30.81
C LEU A 557 12.64 70.05 -29.73
N ILE A 558 13.30 71.20 -29.55
CA ILE A 558 14.28 71.42 -28.49
C ILE A 558 13.64 71.30 -27.11
N THR A 559 12.43 71.86 -26.91
CA THR A 559 11.70 71.74 -25.64
C THR A 559 11.39 70.27 -25.32
N LYS A 560 10.92 69.49 -26.31
CA LYS A 560 10.66 68.05 -26.14
C LYS A 560 11.95 67.27 -25.86
N SER A 561 13.04 67.55 -26.58
CA SER A 561 14.36 66.95 -26.33
C SER A 561 14.84 67.22 -24.90
N ASN A 562 14.73 68.47 -24.43
CA ASN A 562 15.12 68.84 -23.06
C ASN A 562 14.29 68.14 -21.97
N ILE A 563 12.99 67.93 -22.20
CA ILE A 563 12.13 67.15 -21.29
C ILE A 563 12.61 65.69 -21.20
N LEU A 564 12.95 65.06 -22.34
CA LEU A 564 13.48 63.71 -22.37
C LEU A 564 14.86 63.63 -21.70
N ARG A 565 15.76 64.60 -21.93
CA ARG A 565 17.06 64.69 -21.23
C ARG A 565 16.90 64.82 -19.72
N LYS A 566 15.87 65.54 -19.24
CA LYS A 566 15.57 65.62 -17.81
C LYS A 566 15.15 64.26 -17.24
N ARG A 567 14.24 63.56 -17.92
CA ARG A 567 13.80 62.20 -17.52
C ARG A 567 14.93 61.18 -17.59
N PHE A 568 15.82 61.29 -18.58
CA PHE A 568 17.04 60.49 -18.67
C PHE A 568 17.90 60.67 -17.42
N LYS A 569 18.18 61.93 -17.01
CA LYS A 569 18.97 62.20 -15.80
C LYS A 569 18.32 61.63 -14.53
N GLU A 570 17.00 61.70 -14.43
CA GLU A 570 16.24 61.08 -13.33
C GLU A 570 16.45 59.55 -13.31
N LYS A 571 16.33 58.87 -14.48
CA LYS A 571 16.54 57.42 -14.59
C LYS A 571 17.98 56.98 -14.35
N VAL A 572 18.97 57.76 -14.79
CA VAL A 572 20.38 57.53 -14.47
C VAL A 572 20.65 57.67 -12.97
N SER A 573 19.99 58.61 -12.28
CA SER A 573 20.10 58.72 -10.83
C SER A 573 19.48 57.53 -10.11
N GLU A 574 18.31 57.05 -10.56
CA GLU A 574 17.69 55.82 -10.04
C GLU A 574 18.59 54.59 -10.27
N LEU A 575 19.22 54.50 -11.44
CA LEU A 575 20.14 53.42 -11.80
C LEU A 575 21.34 53.36 -10.84
N LYS A 576 21.97 54.51 -10.56
CA LYS A 576 23.09 54.59 -9.59
C LYS A 576 22.67 54.16 -8.18
N GLY A 577 21.44 54.46 -7.77
CA GLY A 577 20.88 53.97 -6.50
C GLY A 577 20.80 52.44 -6.47
N VAL A 578 20.26 51.84 -7.53
CA VAL A 578 20.16 50.37 -7.68
C VAL A 578 21.55 49.70 -7.74
N GLU A 579 22.53 50.32 -8.40
CA GLU A 579 23.91 49.82 -8.45
C GLU A 579 24.58 49.81 -7.08
N SER A 580 24.38 50.86 -6.27
CA SER A 580 24.88 50.91 -4.89
C SER A 580 24.21 49.87 -4.00
N GLU A 581 22.89 49.67 -4.12
CA GLU A 581 22.17 48.60 -3.42
C GLU A 581 22.67 47.21 -3.82
N LEU A 582 22.97 46.98 -5.11
CA LEU A 582 23.55 45.74 -5.61
C LEU A 582 24.93 45.45 -5.01
N GLU A 583 25.81 46.46 -4.93
CA GLU A 583 27.13 46.32 -4.32
C GLU A 583 27.02 45.96 -2.83
N HIS A 584 26.16 46.67 -2.09
CA HIS A 584 25.92 46.41 -0.68
C HIS A 584 25.39 44.99 -0.45
N LYS A 585 24.35 44.56 -1.19
CA LYS A 585 23.78 43.23 -1.06
C LYS A 585 24.73 42.12 -1.51
N THR A 586 25.56 42.38 -2.51
CA THR A 586 26.61 41.42 -2.93
C THR A 586 27.66 41.24 -1.84
N ALA A 587 28.07 42.32 -1.17
CA ALA A 587 29.01 42.26 -0.05
C ALA A 587 28.41 41.55 1.17
N GLU A 588 27.13 41.77 1.47
CA GLU A 588 26.39 41.05 2.52
C GLU A 588 26.35 39.54 2.25
N LEU A 589 26.10 39.14 1.00
CA LEU A 589 26.03 37.74 0.60
C LEU A 589 27.39 37.03 0.69
N ARG A 590 28.50 37.74 0.39
CA ARG A 590 29.87 37.23 0.58
C ARG A 590 30.22 36.98 2.05
N LYS A 591 29.61 37.70 2.99
CA LYS A 591 29.79 37.49 4.44
C LYS A 591 28.94 36.33 4.98
N MET A 592 27.97 35.85 4.20
CA MET A 592 27.12 34.71 4.55
C MET A 592 27.63 33.37 4.00
N ALA A 593 28.67 33.39 3.16
CA ALA A 593 29.41 32.23 2.67
C ALA A 593 30.47 31.82 3.69
#